data_AF-A0A1F5YHJ2-F1
#
_entry.id   AF-A0A1F5YHJ2-F1
#
_cell.length_a   1.000
_cell.length_b   1.000
_cell.length_c   1.000
_cell.angle_alpha   90.00
_cell.angle_beta   90.00
_cell.angle_gamma   90.00
#
_symmetry.space_group_name_H-M   'P 1'
#
loop_
_entity.id
_entity.type
_entity.pdbx_description
1 polymer ?
#
loop_
_entity_poly.entity_id
_entity_poly.type
_entity_poly.pdbx_seq_one_letter_code
_entity_poly.pdbx_strand_id
1 'polypeptide(L)' 'MFSTEGKVKDPVCGMSVDPKNSTFKSEFKGVTYFFCSQHCKTQFDQNPEQFLK' A
#
# COMPACT_ATOMS: atom_id res chain seq x y z
N MET A 1 -5.89 -21.68 14.95
CA MET A 1 -6.61 -20.92 13.91
C MET A 1 -5.61 -19.91 13.34
N PHE A 2 -4.89 -20.26 12.29
CA PHE A 2 -3.94 -19.33 11.65
C PHE A 2 -4.51 -18.98 10.27
N SER A 3 -5.34 -17.94 10.24
CA SER A 3 -5.80 -17.37 8.99
C SER A 3 -4.62 -16.67 8.35
N THR A 4 -4.06 -17.30 7.32
CA THR A 4 -2.97 -16.82 6.48
C THR A 4 -3.27 -15.41 5.97
N GLU A 5 -2.61 -14.42 6.59
CA GLU A 5 -2.76 -12.99 6.33
C GLU A 5 -2.25 -12.64 4.93
N GLY A 6 -3.17 -12.21 4.06
CA GLY A 6 -2.87 -11.60 2.77
C GLY A 6 -2.23 -10.23 2.95
N LYS A 7 -0.93 -10.19 3.27
CA LYS A 7 -0.15 -8.96 3.35
C LYS A 7 0.12 -8.45 1.94
N VAL A 8 -0.14 -7.18 1.72
CA VAL A 8 0.13 -6.49 0.46
C VAL A 8 1.47 -5.78 0.56
N LYS A 9 2.16 -5.60 -0.56
CA LYS A 9 3.46 -4.93 -0.56
C LYS A 9 3.27 -3.44 -0.82
N ASP A 10 3.87 -2.61 0.01
CA ASP A 10 3.94 -1.17 -0.21
C ASP A 10 4.76 -0.91 -1.50
N PRO A 11 4.20 -0.26 -2.53
CA PRO A 11 4.91 -0.02 -3.79
C PRO A 11 6.00 1.05 -3.67
N VAL A 12 6.02 1.85 -2.60
CA VAL A 12 7.01 2.90 -2.36
C VAL A 12 8.24 2.35 -1.67
N CYS A 13 8.06 1.66 -0.54
CA CYS A 13 9.18 1.16 0.26
C CYS A 13 9.42 -0.36 0.15
N GLY A 14 8.49 -1.10 -0.44
CA GLY A 14 8.56 -2.56 -0.55
C GLY A 14 8.23 -3.32 0.74
N MET A 15 7.78 -2.63 1.79
CA MET A 15 7.44 -3.25 3.08
C MET A 15 6.12 -4.02 2.98
N SER A 16 6.04 -5.16 3.67
CA SER A 16 4.77 -5.90 3.79
C SER A 16 3.83 -5.19 4.73
N VAL A 17 2.69 -4.77 4.21
CA VAL A 17 1.63 -4.08 4.95
C VAL A 17 0.43 -4.99 5.06
N ASP A 18 -0.19 -4.99 6.24
CA ASP A 18 -1.43 -5.74 6.42
C ASP A 18 -2.62 -4.87 5.97
N PRO A 19 -3.37 -5.24 4.90
CA PRO A 19 -4.45 -4.41 4.38
C PRO A 19 -5.65 -4.33 5.33
N LYS A 20 -5.77 -5.25 6.30
CA LYS A 20 -6.84 -5.23 7.30
C LYS A 20 -6.54 -4.27 8.45
N ASN A 21 -5.26 -4.10 8.78
CA ASN A 21 -4.83 -3.17 9.84
C ASN A 21 -4.30 -1.83 9.32
N SER A 22 -4.05 -1.70 8.02
CA SER A 22 -3.48 -0.46 7.49
C SER A 22 -4.54 0.64 7.35
N THR A 23 -4.32 1.72 8.08
CA THR A 23 -5.09 2.97 7.96
C THR A 23 -4.70 3.76 6.70
N PHE A 24 -3.48 3.54 6.18
CA PHE A 24 -2.96 4.29 5.05
C PHE A 24 -3.19 3.52 3.76
N LYS A 25 -4.22 3.91 3.01
CA LYS A 25 -4.54 3.35 1.69
C LYS A 25 -4.84 4.45 0.68
N SER A 26 -4.59 4.17 -0.59
CA SER A 26 -4.93 5.06 -1.71
C SER A 26 -5.52 4.23 -2.84
N GLU A 27 -6.52 4.79 -3.52
CA GLU A 27 -7.21 4.12 -4.61
C GLU A 27 -6.71 4.70 -5.93
N PHE A 28 -6.08 3.87 -6.76
CA PHE A 28 -5.49 4.30 -8.02
C PHE A 28 -5.87 3.34 -9.14
N LYS A 29 -6.43 3.87 -10.23
CA LYS A 29 -6.91 3.08 -11.38
C LYS A 29 -7.88 1.94 -10.99
N GLY A 30 -8.69 2.16 -9.94
CA GLY A 30 -9.63 1.17 -9.41
C GLY A 30 -8.99 0.07 -8.55
N VAL A 31 -7.72 0.22 -8.18
CA VAL A 31 -6.99 -0.70 -7.29
C VAL A 31 -6.68 0.01 -5.97
N THR A 32 -6.99 -0.63 -4.84
CA THR A 32 -6.63 -0.12 -3.51
C THR A 32 -5.22 -0.56 -3.14
N TYR A 33 -4.33 0.41 -3.00
CA TYR A 33 -2.96 0.23 -2.51
C TYR A 33 -2.88 0.59 -1.03
N PHE A 34 -2.05 -0.14 -0.29
CA PHE A 34 -1.84 0.08 1.14
C PHE A 34 -0.39 0.42 1.40
N PHE A 35 -0.18 1.30 2.38
CA PHE A 35 1.09 1.89 2.69
C PHE A 35 1.45 1.65 4.16
N CYS A 36 2.75 1.48 4.43
CA CYS A 36 3.23 1.32 5.79
C CYS A 36 3.12 2.61 6.61
N SER A 37 3.06 3.76 5.94
CA SER A 37 3.09 5.08 6.58
C SER A 37 2.45 6.16 5.71
N GLN A 38 2.06 7.27 6.33
CA GLN A 38 1.54 8.44 5.62
C GLN A 38 2.54 8.98 4.58
N HIS A 39 3.84 8.93 4.87
CA HIS A 39 4.87 9.38 3.92
C HIS A 39 4.83 8.59 2.60
N CYS A 40 4.76 7.25 2.68
CA CYS A 40 4.65 6.40 1.51
C CYS A 40 3.33 6.65 0.76
N LYS A 41 2.21 6.82 1.48
CA LYS A 41 0.94 7.23 0.85
C LYS A 41 1.12 8.55 0.07
N THR A 42 1.71 9.57 0.67
CA THR A 42 1.89 10.88 0.02
C THR A 42 2.81 10.80 -1.20
N GLN A 43 3.93 10.08 -1.10
CA GLN A 43 4.82 9.87 -2.25
C GLN A 43 4.08 9.16 -3.40
N PHE A 44 3.32 8.12 -3.06
CA PHE A 44 2.51 7.41 -4.03
C PHE A 44 1.41 8.30 -4.63
N ASP A 45 0.70 9.11 -3.84
CA ASP A 45 -0.31 10.05 -4.34
C ASP A 45 0.31 11.09 -5.30
N GLN A 46 1.56 11.51 -5.04
CA GLN A 46 2.26 12.47 -5.89
C GLN A 46 2.67 11.87 -7.24
N ASN A 47 3.16 10.63 -7.26
CA ASN A 47 3.68 9.99 -8.47
C ASN A 47 3.36 8.49 -8.54
N PRO A 48 2.08 8.08 -8.56
CA PRO A 48 1.70 6.67 -8.43
C PRO A 48 2.20 5.84 -9.61
N GLU A 49 2.22 6.43 -10.81
CA GLU A 49 2.69 5.76 -12.03
C GLU A 49 4.19 5.43 -12.00
N GLN A 50 4.99 6.15 -11.20
CA GLN A 50 6.41 5.84 -11.04
C GLN A 50 6.63 4.62 -10.15
N PHE A 51 5.75 4.39 -9.17
CA PHE A 51 5.82 3.26 -8.24
C PHE A 51 5.12 2.00 -8.77
N LEU A 52 4.22 2.14 -9.74
CA LEU A 52 3.45 1.04 -10.37
C LEU A 52 4.01 0.56 -11.70
N LYS A 53 5.28 0.89 -11.99
CA LYS A 53 5.93 0.57 -13.26
C LYS A 53 6.25 -0.91 -13.44
#